data_AF-A0A8J3SK43-F1
#
_entry.id   AF-A0A8J3SK43-F1
#
_cell.length_a   1.000
_cell.length_b   1.000
_cell.length_c   1.000
_cell.angle_alpha   90.00
_cell.angle_beta   90.00
_cell.angle_gamma   90.00
#
_symmetry.space_group_name_H-M   'P 1'
#
loop_
_entity.id
_entity.type
_entity.pdbx_description
1 polymer ?
#
loop_
_entity_poly.entity_id
_entity_poly.type
_entity_poly.pdbx_seq_one_letter_code
_entity_poly.pdbx_strand_id
1 'polypeptide(L)'
;MLGVVIRIPPRTATDAFFTRAGGSRRLDIVFDIDLGELLEGHHVVARGLEMSETGGVLHYEFVPGLRRHEREAKGPFFWYWTLSTEDDLGTVYRDDNSGAFDDSDGQEAAHGTRDLGGPVPRPARLLRVSFTPVEGWTPTRPWCRQLDITLPDGRVTEAWTGPRQDGG
;
A
#
# COMPACT_ATOMS: atom_id res chain seq x y z
N MET A 1 -4.04 -22.33 -18.47
CA MET A 1 -4.68 -21.42 -17.49
C MET A 1 -4.10 -20.04 -17.77
N LEU A 2 -4.86 -19.17 -18.44
CA LEU A 2 -4.38 -17.83 -18.82
C LEU A 2 -4.32 -16.99 -17.55
N GLY A 3 -3.11 -16.63 -17.12
CA GLY A 3 -2.90 -15.68 -16.03
C GLY A 3 -3.51 -14.35 -16.44
N VAL A 4 -4.43 -13.84 -15.63
CA VAL A 4 -4.99 -12.50 -15.84
C VAL A 4 -3.85 -11.52 -15.58
N VAL A 5 -3.37 -10.88 -16.64
CA VAL A 5 -2.49 -9.71 -16.54
C VAL A 5 -3.30 -8.60 -15.91
N ILE A 6 -3.04 -8.29 -14.65
CA ILE A 6 -3.63 -7.13 -14.00
C ILE A 6 -2.75 -5.94 -14.35
N ARG A 7 -3.17 -5.21 -15.39
CA ARG A 7 -2.60 -3.90 -15.67
C ARG A 7 -2.92 -3.00 -14.48
N ILE A 8 -1.90 -2.47 -13.82
CA ILE A 8 -2.10 -1.52 -12.71
C ILE A 8 -3.00 -0.39 -13.22
N PRO A 9 -4.18 -0.17 -12.61
CA PRO A 9 -5.08 0.87 -13.07
C PRO A 9 -4.47 2.25 -12.81
N PRO A 10 -4.92 3.28 -13.55
CA PRO A 10 -4.55 4.66 -13.27
C PRO A 10 -4.84 5.02 -11.80
N ARG A 11 -4.03 5.90 -11.23
CA ARG A 11 -4.09 6.33 -9.83
C ARG A 11 -5.23 7.34 -9.57
N THR A 12 -6.46 6.96 -9.90
CA THR A 12 -7.59 7.90 -9.87
C THR A 12 -8.01 8.27 -8.46
N ALA A 13 -8.06 7.31 -7.52
CA ALA A 13 -8.57 7.55 -6.17
C ALA A 13 -7.59 8.35 -5.32
N THR A 14 -6.28 8.09 -5.43
CA THR A 14 -5.24 8.83 -4.70
C THR A 14 -5.09 10.26 -5.24
N ASP A 15 -5.17 10.46 -6.57
CA ASP A 15 -5.13 11.81 -7.15
C ASP A 15 -6.36 12.64 -6.74
N ALA A 16 -7.54 12.01 -6.70
CA ALA A 16 -8.75 12.63 -6.20
C ALA A 16 -8.63 13.01 -4.71
N PHE A 17 -8.00 12.16 -3.89
CA PHE A 17 -7.72 12.47 -2.48
C PHE A 17 -6.87 13.73 -2.33
N PHE A 18 -5.73 13.82 -3.02
CA PHE A 18 -4.86 15.01 -2.92
C PHE A 18 -5.52 16.28 -3.48
N THR A 19 -6.33 16.13 -4.53
CA THR A 19 -7.15 17.25 -5.06
C THR A 19 -8.13 17.76 -4.01
N ARG A 20 -8.85 16.87 -3.32
CA ARG A 20 -9.79 17.24 -2.23
C ARG A 20 -9.08 17.83 -1.01
N ALA A 21 -7.85 17.37 -0.73
CA ALA A 21 -7.01 17.90 0.36
C ALA A 21 -6.44 19.30 0.08
N GLY A 22 -6.80 19.94 -1.04
CA GLY A 22 -6.36 21.29 -1.39
C GLY A 22 -4.97 21.36 -1.99
N GLY A 23 -4.39 20.24 -2.43
CA GLY A 23 -3.13 20.17 -3.18
C GLY A 23 -1.86 20.54 -2.41
N SER A 24 -1.97 20.87 -1.11
CA SER A 24 -0.81 21.15 -0.24
C SER A 24 -0.05 19.88 0.16
N ARG A 25 -0.76 18.75 0.17
CA ARG A 25 -0.21 17.41 0.37
C ARG A 25 0.11 16.77 -0.97
N ARG A 26 1.18 15.99 -1.01
CA ARG A 26 1.63 15.25 -2.19
C ARG A 26 2.47 14.07 -1.78
N LEU A 27 2.67 13.15 -2.72
CA LEU A 27 3.67 12.10 -2.57
C LEU A 27 5.06 12.70 -2.75
N ASP A 28 5.96 12.41 -1.82
CA ASP A 28 7.38 12.74 -1.90
C ASP A 28 8.14 11.69 -2.71
N ILE A 29 7.70 10.43 -2.63
CA ILE A 29 8.19 9.32 -3.46
C ILE A 29 7.01 8.70 -4.17
N VAL A 30 7.09 8.66 -5.50
CA VAL A 30 6.01 8.18 -6.37
C VAL A 30 6.39 6.83 -6.99
N PHE A 31 5.54 5.83 -6.81
CA PHE A 31 5.65 4.52 -7.47
C PHE A 31 4.26 3.89 -7.59
N ASP A 32 4.06 2.98 -8.54
CA ASP A 32 2.81 2.23 -8.68
C ASP A 32 3.13 0.74 -8.68
N ILE A 33 2.89 0.08 -7.55
CA ILE A 33 3.21 -1.35 -7.38
C ILE A 33 1.96 -2.06 -6.89
N ASP A 34 1.47 -2.99 -7.70
CA ASP A 34 0.46 -3.95 -7.25
C ASP A 34 1.11 -4.90 -6.26
N LEU A 35 0.70 -4.85 -4.99
CA LEU A 35 1.20 -5.75 -3.96
C LEU A 35 0.58 -7.15 -4.07
N GLY A 36 -0.36 -7.33 -4.99
CA GLY A 36 -1.20 -8.50 -5.11
C GLY A 36 -2.43 -8.40 -4.23
N GLU A 37 -3.15 -9.51 -4.20
CA GLU A 37 -4.31 -9.70 -3.33
C GLU A 37 -3.80 -9.86 -1.89
N LEU A 38 -3.89 -8.81 -1.07
CA LEU A 38 -3.59 -8.86 0.37
C LEU A 38 -4.85 -9.06 1.22
N LEU A 39 -6.00 -8.98 0.55
CA LEU A 39 -7.34 -9.14 1.05
C LEU A 39 -8.14 -9.91 0.01
N GLU A 40 -8.93 -10.89 0.43
CA GLU A 40 -9.77 -11.66 -0.48
C GLU A 40 -10.62 -10.76 -1.42
N GLY A 41 -10.39 -10.91 -2.73
CA GLY A 41 -11.09 -10.19 -3.78
C GLY A 41 -10.54 -8.81 -4.11
N HIS A 42 -9.52 -8.32 -3.39
CA HIS A 42 -8.97 -6.97 -3.57
C HIS A 42 -7.46 -6.97 -3.66
N HIS A 43 -6.96 -6.45 -4.79
CA HIS A 43 -5.58 -6.07 -4.91
C HIS A 43 -5.30 -4.80 -4.11
N VAL A 44 -4.14 -4.74 -3.47
CA VAL A 44 -3.63 -3.53 -2.83
C VAL A 44 -2.56 -2.95 -3.73
N VAL A 45 -2.83 -1.79 -4.34
CA VAL A 45 -1.87 -1.10 -5.19
C VAL A 45 -1.22 0.02 -4.38
N ALA A 46 0.05 -0.13 -4.04
CA ALA A 46 0.85 0.90 -3.39
C ALA A 46 1.18 2.03 -4.40
N ARG A 47 0.86 3.28 -4.03
CA ARG A 47 0.91 4.45 -4.91
C ARG A 47 2.04 5.43 -4.59
N GLY A 48 2.68 5.29 -3.43
CA GLY A 48 3.80 6.12 -3.04
C GLY A 48 3.81 6.45 -1.55
N LEU A 49 4.81 7.25 -1.16
CA LEU A 49 4.98 7.73 0.20
C LEU A 49 4.80 9.25 0.28
N GLU A 50 4.05 9.71 1.28
CA GLU A 50 4.08 11.08 1.80
C GLU A 50 4.97 11.08 3.05
N MET A 51 5.92 12.01 3.13
CA MET A 51 6.91 12.10 4.21
C MET A 51 6.84 13.47 4.87
N SER A 52 6.82 13.48 6.19
CA SER A 52 6.84 14.70 6.99
C SER A 52 7.73 14.54 8.22
N GLU A 53 8.03 15.64 8.90
CA GLU A 53 8.73 15.61 10.19
C GLU A 53 7.93 14.87 11.28
N THR A 54 6.62 14.76 11.10
CA THR A 54 5.71 14.09 12.06
C THR A 54 5.49 12.61 11.78
N GLY A 55 5.81 12.14 10.57
CA GLY A 55 5.52 10.77 10.16
C GLY A 55 5.64 10.56 8.65
N GLY A 56 5.85 9.30 8.25
CA GLY A 56 5.66 8.85 6.88
C GLY A 56 4.35 8.10 6.71
N VAL A 57 3.73 8.23 5.54
CA VAL A 57 2.45 7.61 5.18
C VAL A 57 2.60 6.92 3.84
N LEU A 58 2.24 5.63 3.79
CA LEU A 58 2.03 4.89 2.56
C LEU A 58 0.62 5.17 2.03
N HIS A 59 0.53 5.66 0.80
CA HIS A 59 -0.73 5.78 0.08
C HIS A 59 -0.92 4.55 -0.80
N TYR A 60 -2.13 4.00 -0.78
CA TYR A 60 -2.50 2.82 -1.57
C TYR A 60 -3.93 2.92 -2.09
N GLU A 61 -4.30 1.97 -2.94
CA GLU A 61 -5.67 1.79 -3.42
C GLU A 61 -6.07 0.32 -3.34
N PHE A 62 -7.30 0.06 -2.89
CA PHE A 62 -7.96 -1.22 -3.11
C PHE A 62 -8.52 -1.26 -4.53
N VAL A 63 -8.23 -2.34 -5.27
CA VAL A 63 -8.71 -2.57 -6.64
C VAL A 63 -9.29 -3.98 -6.75
N PRO A 64 -10.60 -4.14 -7.00
CA PRO A 64 -11.61 -3.09 -7.05
C PRO A 64 -11.77 -2.38 -5.69
N GLY A 65 -12.43 -1.23 -5.66
CA GLY A 65 -12.79 -0.56 -4.40
C GLY A 65 -13.63 -1.45 -3.49
N LEU A 66 -13.46 -1.27 -2.18
CA LEU A 66 -14.21 -2.02 -1.16
C LEU A 66 -15.71 -1.71 -1.26
N ARG A 67 -16.55 -2.73 -1.12
CA ARG A 67 -18.00 -2.58 -1.17
C ARG A 67 -18.62 -2.67 0.22
N ARG A 68 -19.72 -1.95 0.43
CA ARG A 68 -20.41 -1.90 1.72
C ARG A 68 -20.84 -3.28 2.22
N HIS A 69 -21.38 -4.10 1.33
CA HIS A 69 -21.85 -5.45 1.68
C HIS A 69 -20.71 -6.36 2.15
N GLU A 70 -19.46 -6.13 1.72
CA GLU A 70 -18.31 -6.91 2.15
C GLU A 70 -17.98 -6.62 3.61
N ARG A 71 -18.11 -5.37 4.04
CA ARG A 71 -17.98 -4.97 5.45
C ARG A 71 -19.07 -5.59 6.31
N GLU A 72 -20.31 -5.61 5.82
CA GLU A 72 -21.45 -6.21 6.52
C GLU A 72 -21.28 -7.72 6.69
N ALA A 73 -20.77 -8.41 5.65
CA ALA A 73 -20.59 -9.85 5.66
C ALA A 73 -19.32 -10.32 6.39
N LYS A 74 -18.21 -9.60 6.23
CA LYS A 74 -16.87 -10.00 6.71
C LYS A 74 -16.46 -9.31 8.01
N GLY A 75 -17.24 -8.34 8.49
CA GLY A 75 -17.00 -7.61 9.74
C GLY A 75 -16.16 -6.34 9.58
N PRO A 76 -15.98 -5.55 10.65
CA PRO A 76 -15.44 -4.19 10.58
C PRO A 76 -13.95 -4.09 10.24
N PHE A 77 -13.18 -5.18 10.39
CA PHE A 77 -11.72 -5.21 10.18
C PHE A 77 -11.27 -6.13 9.04
N PHE A 78 -12.20 -6.59 8.19
CA PHE A 78 -11.86 -7.53 7.12
C PHE A 78 -10.80 -6.99 6.15
N TRP A 79 -10.69 -5.66 6.01
CA TRP A 79 -9.73 -4.98 5.15
C TRP A 79 -8.33 -4.81 5.79
N TYR A 80 -8.15 -5.28 7.03
CA TYR A 80 -6.98 -4.94 7.84
C TYR A 80 -5.78 -5.85 7.53
N TRP A 81 -5.05 -5.51 6.48
CA TRP A 81 -3.67 -5.98 6.24
C TRP A 81 -2.67 -5.08 6.98
N THR A 82 -1.48 -5.61 7.28
CA THR A 82 -0.46 -4.91 8.07
C THR A 82 0.81 -4.63 7.28
N LEU A 83 1.56 -3.63 7.74
CA LEU A 83 2.91 -3.35 7.32
C LEU A 83 3.84 -3.20 8.51
N SER A 84 5.14 -3.35 8.25
CA SER A 84 6.22 -2.94 9.15
C SER A 84 7.28 -2.17 8.37
N THR A 85 7.97 -1.27 9.06
CA THR A 85 8.95 -0.36 8.46
C THR A 85 10.31 -0.52 9.15
N GLU A 86 11.37 -0.58 8.35
CA GLU A 86 12.76 -0.58 8.80
C GLU A 86 13.57 0.39 7.93
N ASP A 87 14.64 0.95 8.47
CA ASP A 87 15.63 1.71 7.70
C ASP A 87 17.06 1.25 7.98
N ASP A 88 18.01 1.75 7.19
CA ASP A 88 19.44 1.44 7.32
C ASP A 88 20.13 2.10 8.54
N LEU A 89 19.39 2.86 9.35
CA LEU A 89 19.88 3.50 10.57
C LEU A 89 19.40 2.80 11.85
N GLY A 90 18.50 1.83 11.74
CA GLY A 90 17.92 1.11 12.87
C GLY A 90 16.92 1.94 13.67
N THR A 91 16.22 2.88 13.02
CA THR A 91 15.14 3.65 13.65
C THR A 91 14.03 2.74 14.14
N VAL A 92 13.51 3.02 15.32
CA VAL A 92 12.36 2.29 15.88
C VAL A 92 11.06 2.92 15.35
N TYR A 93 10.40 2.22 14.43
CA TYR A 93 9.05 2.56 13.97
C TYR A 93 8.01 1.88 14.84
N ARG A 94 6.86 2.54 15.07
CA ARG A 94 5.70 1.92 15.72
C ARG A 94 5.01 0.97 14.75
N ASP A 95 4.46 -0.12 15.29
CA ASP A 95 3.74 -1.15 14.55
C ASP A 95 2.23 -1.12 14.84
N ASP A 96 1.70 0.01 15.30
CA ASP A 96 0.27 0.19 15.59
C ASP A 96 -0.62 0.11 14.34
N ASN A 97 -0.01 0.10 13.14
CA ASN A 97 -0.67 -0.16 11.85
C ASN A 97 -1.90 0.74 11.64
N SER A 98 -1.81 1.99 12.10
CA SER A 98 -2.84 2.99 11.90
C SER A 98 -2.96 3.40 10.42
N GLY A 99 -4.06 4.08 10.10
CA GLY A 99 -4.41 4.45 8.74
C GLY A 99 -5.90 4.62 8.56
N ALA A 100 -6.30 4.91 7.33
CA ALA A 100 -7.69 5.06 6.95
C ALA A 100 -7.89 4.60 5.51
N PHE A 101 -9.14 4.44 5.09
CA PHE A 101 -9.47 4.27 3.69
C PHE A 101 -10.81 4.96 3.40
N ASP A 102 -10.99 5.34 2.14
CA ASP A 102 -12.22 5.89 1.60
C ASP A 102 -13.25 4.77 1.49
N ASP A 103 -14.37 4.89 2.19
CA ASP A 103 -15.44 3.90 2.20
C ASP A 103 -16.60 4.20 1.25
N SER A 104 -16.35 5.07 0.28
CA SER A 104 -17.29 5.35 -0.81
C SER A 104 -17.58 4.09 -1.62
N ASP A 105 -18.80 3.57 -1.46
CA ASP A 105 -19.25 2.30 -2.04
C ASP A 105 -19.25 2.33 -3.59
N GLY A 106 -18.90 1.19 -4.20
CA GLY A 106 -19.07 0.94 -5.63
C GLY A 106 -18.07 1.60 -6.58
N GLN A 107 -16.97 2.15 -6.08
CA GLN A 107 -15.92 2.76 -6.92
C GLN A 107 -14.99 1.71 -7.56
N GLU A 108 -14.39 2.07 -8.71
CA GLU A 108 -13.38 1.23 -9.38
C GLU A 108 -12.15 1.00 -8.48
N ALA A 109 -11.78 2.00 -7.68
CA ALA A 109 -10.72 1.93 -6.68
C ALA A 109 -11.12 2.73 -5.44
N ALA A 110 -10.66 2.29 -4.27
CA ALA A 110 -10.84 3.00 -3.01
C ALA A 110 -9.47 3.41 -2.46
N HIS A 111 -9.28 4.71 -2.19
CA HIS A 111 -8.03 5.22 -1.64
C HIS A 111 -7.84 4.79 -0.19
N GLY A 112 -6.60 4.51 0.22
CA GLY A 112 -6.25 4.32 1.61
C GLY A 112 -4.86 4.84 1.97
N THR A 113 -4.66 4.98 3.27
CA THR A 113 -3.39 5.37 3.89
C THR A 113 -3.00 4.36 4.97
N ARG A 114 -1.71 4.10 5.09
CA ARG A 114 -1.11 3.41 6.24
C ARG A 114 0.04 4.24 6.78
N ASP A 115 0.08 4.38 8.09
CA ASP A 115 1.20 5.06 8.73
C ASP A 115 2.42 4.13 8.74
N LEU A 116 3.59 4.69 8.46
CA LEU A 116 4.85 3.93 8.50
C LEU A 116 5.36 3.71 9.94
N GLY A 117 4.66 4.23 10.95
CA GLY A 117 5.02 4.08 12.36
C GLY A 117 5.89 5.21 12.93
N GLY A 118 6.25 6.20 12.12
CA GLY A 118 7.11 7.32 12.54
C GLY A 118 7.71 8.09 11.37
N PRO A 119 8.44 9.18 11.65
CA PRO A 119 9.16 9.93 10.63
C PRO A 119 10.37 9.15 10.13
N VAL A 120 10.58 9.14 8.81
CA VAL A 120 11.79 8.57 8.19
C VAL A 120 12.95 9.55 8.39
N PRO A 121 14.07 9.16 9.01
CA PRO A 121 15.19 10.07 9.23
C PRO A 121 15.78 10.56 7.91
N ARG A 122 16.02 11.87 7.80
CA ARG A 122 16.63 12.48 6.60
C ARG A 122 17.95 11.81 6.14
N PRO A 123 18.83 11.30 7.02
CA PRO A 123 20.06 10.64 6.58
C PRO A 123 19.88 9.20 6.10
N ALA A 124 18.70 8.59 6.29
CA ALA A 124 18.44 7.23 5.84
C ALA A 124 18.57 7.13 4.32
N ARG A 125 19.13 6.02 3.84
CA ARG A 125 19.35 5.76 2.40
C ARG A 125 18.52 4.60 1.89
N LEU A 126 17.99 3.80 2.79
CA LEU A 126 17.11 2.68 2.45
C LEU A 126 15.96 2.65 3.43
N LEU A 127 14.75 2.55 2.89
CA LEU A 127 13.55 2.27 3.64
C LEU A 127 12.98 0.93 3.16
N ARG A 128 12.82 0.00 4.08
CA ARG A 128 12.18 -1.28 3.83
C ARG A 128 10.78 -1.26 4.40
N VAL A 129 9.79 -1.57 3.57
CA VAL A 129 8.39 -1.73 3.97
C VAL A 129 8.01 -3.17 3.71
N SER A 130 7.71 -3.92 4.76
CA SER A 130 7.25 -5.32 4.66
C SER A 130 5.74 -5.37 4.85
N PHE A 131 5.07 -6.29 4.16
CA PHE A 131 3.61 -6.43 4.21
C PHE A 131 3.22 -7.81 4.72
N THR A 132 2.10 -7.85 5.45
CA THR A 132 1.43 -9.10 5.81
C THR A 132 -0.03 -9.00 5.36
N PRO A 133 -0.57 -10.03 4.67
CA PRO A 133 -1.98 -10.12 4.33
C PRO A 133 -2.88 -10.08 5.58
N VAL A 134 -4.17 -9.88 5.38
CA VAL A 134 -5.15 -9.91 6.48
C VAL A 134 -5.05 -11.22 7.29
N GLU A 135 -5.18 -11.11 8.61
CA GLU A 135 -5.13 -12.26 9.52
C GLU A 135 -6.17 -13.32 9.16
N GLY A 136 -5.79 -14.60 9.26
CA GLY A 136 -6.66 -15.73 8.95
C GLY A 136 -6.89 -15.98 7.47
N TRP A 137 -6.27 -15.19 6.59
CA TRP A 137 -6.32 -15.36 5.15
C TRP A 137 -4.93 -15.59 4.55
N THR A 138 -4.86 -16.32 3.44
CA THR A 138 -3.61 -16.59 2.73
C THR A 138 -3.82 -16.31 1.24
N PRO A 139 -3.03 -15.40 0.63
CA PRO A 139 -3.08 -15.16 -0.80
C PRO A 139 -2.90 -16.45 -1.60
N THR A 140 -3.80 -16.68 -2.55
CA THR A 140 -3.75 -17.85 -3.43
C THR A 140 -2.80 -17.67 -4.62
N ARG A 141 -2.37 -16.43 -4.88
CA ARG A 141 -1.45 -16.03 -5.95
C ARG A 141 -0.18 -15.40 -5.35
N PRO A 142 0.93 -15.33 -6.12
CA PRO A 142 2.10 -14.57 -5.71
C PRO A 142 1.74 -13.12 -5.37
N TRP A 143 2.35 -12.61 -4.32
CA TRP A 143 2.13 -11.26 -3.81
C TRP A 143 3.46 -10.66 -3.36
N CYS A 144 3.53 -9.33 -3.33
CA CYS A 144 4.71 -8.58 -2.94
C CYS A 144 4.77 -8.50 -1.42
N ARG A 145 5.76 -9.16 -0.82
CA ARG A 145 5.95 -9.14 0.63
C ARG A 145 6.77 -7.96 1.14
N GLN A 146 7.50 -7.30 0.26
CA GLN A 146 8.44 -6.26 0.68
C GLN A 146 8.77 -5.29 -0.45
N LEU A 147 8.86 -4.01 -0.12
CA LEU A 147 9.49 -2.97 -0.93
C LEU A 147 10.78 -2.51 -0.25
N ASP A 148 11.87 -2.49 -1.00
CA ASP A 148 13.11 -1.81 -0.64
C ASP A 148 13.20 -0.53 -1.47
N ILE A 149 13.05 0.61 -0.81
CA ILE A 149 12.98 1.95 -1.40
C ILE A 149 14.29 2.68 -1.11
N THR A 150 15.04 2.96 -2.16
CA THR A 150 16.27 3.76 -2.06
C THR A 150 15.89 5.23 -1.87
N LEU A 151 16.56 5.89 -0.93
CA LEU A 151 16.38 7.30 -0.62
C LEU A 151 17.67 8.07 -1.01
N PRO A 152 17.57 9.29 -1.56
CA PRO A 152 16.35 10.06 -1.86
C PRO A 152 15.81 9.85 -3.29
N ASP A 153 16.43 8.98 -4.09
CA ASP A 153 16.10 8.82 -5.51
C ASP A 153 14.75 8.13 -5.77
N GLY A 154 14.17 7.50 -4.74
CA GLY A 154 12.84 6.90 -4.79
C GLY A 154 12.78 5.61 -5.58
N ARG A 155 13.93 5.00 -5.89
CA ARG A 155 13.97 3.73 -6.62
C ARG A 155 13.42 2.61 -5.76
N VAL A 156 12.46 1.86 -6.29
CA VAL A 156 11.85 0.74 -5.57
C VAL A 156 12.30 -0.59 -6.16
N THR A 157 12.63 -1.53 -5.29
CA THR A 157 12.79 -2.95 -5.61
C THR A 157 11.86 -3.77 -4.75
N GLU A 158 11.46 -4.94 -5.25
CA GLU A 158 10.37 -5.70 -4.67
C GLU A 158 10.81 -7.13 -4.36
N ALA A 159 10.31 -7.69 -3.27
CA ALA A 159 10.45 -9.10 -2.96
C ALA A 159 9.09 -9.79 -2.99
N TRP A 160 8.99 -10.87 -3.77
CA TRP A 160 7.74 -11.60 -4.02
C TRP A 160 7.76 -13.00 -3.40
N THR A 161 6.62 -13.47 -2.89
CA THR A 161 6.47 -14.81 -2.28
C THR A 161 6.60 -15.97 -3.28
N GLY A 162 6.59 -15.67 -4.57
CA GLY A 162 6.94 -16.57 -5.66
C GLY A 162 7.50 -15.75 -6.83
N PRO A 163 7.75 -16.35 -8.01
CA PRO A 163 8.09 -15.57 -9.19
C PRO A 163 7.00 -14.54 -9.46
N ARG A 164 7.40 -13.27 -9.62
CA ARG A 164 6.48 -12.20 -10.03
C ARG A 164 5.87 -12.61 -11.37
N GLN A 165 4.56 -12.62 -11.47
CA GLN A 165 3.87 -12.88 -12.73
C GLN A 165 3.85 -11.59 -13.58
N ASP A 166 5.03 -11.10 -13.94
CA ASP A 166 5.16 -10.17 -15.06
C ASP A 166 5.32 -11.01 -16.33
N GLY A 167 4.31 -11.00 -17.19
CA GLY A 167 4.43 -11.57 -18.54
C GLY A 167 4.90 -10.47 -19.50
N GLY A 168 5.84 -10.83 -20.39
CA GLY A 168 6.38 -9.96 -21.44
C GLY A 168 5.43 -9.67 -22.60
#